data_AF-F0ZGR6-F1
#
_entry.id   AF-F0ZGR6-F1
#
_cell.length_a   1.000
_cell.length_b   1.000
_cell.length_c   1.000
_cell.angle_alpha   90.00
_cell.angle_beta   90.00
_cell.angle_gamma   90.00
#
_symmetry.space_group_name_H-M   'P 1'
#
loop_
_entity.id
_entity.type
_entity.pdbx_description
1 polymer ?
#
loop_
_entity_poly.entity_id
_entity_poly.type
_entity_poly.pdbx_seq_one_letter_code
_entity_poly.pdbx_strand_id
1 'polypeptide(L)'
;MGYSVGGKALSRLTSVQIQIEIKKRDPNIDSFGKKKIELRDILKKLIDNEKSGNGSASKKRKVLSDSSSDESDDEKKQDKEIQQILTKLRNKRIKHKQDLNLKSQQQIKEYEDKIVVLNNKIKELENFKFNQIKNNPASRPIYNTGVREIETALELFKKVNEKFNSEPILLVSAAININIKIEFIKFMVLKVMDKDYGSSNILSSRLFPPPLVHSFWKEMVLNTIGYKNFCKLLGFKIHYSIKDKKDLKVEENHKFIRSKYERTLELYKKFFPESSVIQFDKKSNNKNSIWPLCYLLPTSKNDNKPSTKNTAIVPKKSISLLNTSDSSSDSSSDSSSDSSSDSSSSDSSDSSSDSSSDSSSDSSSDSSDSDSSDSNSSP
;
A
#
# COMPACT_ATOMS: atom_id res chain seq x y z
N MET A 1 -3.03 5.60 -36.13
CA MET A 1 -1.72 5.00 -35.76
C MET A 1 -1.32 5.49 -34.38
N GLY A 2 -0.94 4.60 -33.46
CA GLY A 2 -0.48 5.00 -32.12
C GLY A 2 0.90 5.66 -32.15
N TYR A 3 1.20 6.51 -31.15
CA TYR A 3 2.53 7.09 -30.98
C TYR A 3 3.51 6.02 -30.52
N SER A 4 4.65 5.92 -31.20
CA SER A 4 5.75 5.02 -30.85
C SER A 4 7.09 5.76 -30.90
N VAL A 5 8.02 5.35 -30.03
CA VAL A 5 9.39 5.87 -29.99
C VAL A 5 10.33 4.66 -29.98
N GLY A 6 11.21 4.55 -30.97
CA GLY A 6 12.10 3.39 -31.13
C GLY A 6 11.36 2.05 -31.22
N GLY A 7 10.23 2.01 -31.93
CA GLY A 7 9.40 0.82 -32.08
C GLY A 7 8.55 0.43 -30.86
N LYS A 8 8.70 1.12 -29.72
CA LYS A 8 7.88 0.89 -28.52
C LYS A 8 6.71 1.87 -28.47
N ALA A 9 5.51 1.36 -28.21
CA ALA A 9 4.33 2.21 -27.99
C ALA A 9 4.53 3.13 -26.77
N LEU A 10 4.10 4.39 -26.88
CA LEU A 10 4.22 5.41 -25.83
C LEU A 10 3.56 4.97 -24.50
N SER A 11 2.52 4.14 -24.56
CA SER A 11 1.84 3.55 -23.40
C SER A 11 2.73 2.58 -22.60
N ARG A 12 3.75 1.98 -23.23
CA ARG A 12 4.68 1.03 -22.63
C ARG A 12 5.96 1.66 -22.08
N LEU A 13 6.20 2.95 -22.34
CA LEU A 13 7.38 3.65 -21.81
C LEU A 13 7.22 3.97 -20.30
N THR A 14 8.33 3.86 -19.56
CA THR A 14 8.44 4.30 -18.17
C THR A 14 8.59 5.82 -18.09
N SER A 15 8.30 6.44 -16.93
CA SER A 15 8.42 7.89 -16.77
C SER A 15 9.84 8.40 -17.06
N VAL A 16 10.86 7.63 -16.66
CA VAL A 16 12.27 7.95 -16.91
C VAL A 16 12.59 7.91 -18.40
N GLN A 17 12.09 6.90 -19.13
CA GLN A 17 12.27 6.81 -20.59
C GLN A 17 11.61 7.99 -21.31
N ILE A 18 10.42 8.40 -20.86
CA ILE A 18 9.71 9.57 -21.44
C ILE A 18 10.52 10.85 -21.20
N GLN A 19 11.05 11.06 -19.98
CA GLN A 19 11.89 12.23 -19.67
C GLN A 19 13.17 12.27 -20.52
N ILE A 20 13.84 11.13 -20.71
CA ILE A 20 15.02 11.02 -21.58
C ILE A 20 14.65 11.40 -23.02
N GLU A 21 13.53 10.91 -23.55
CA GLU A 21 13.11 11.20 -24.92
C GLU A 21 12.63 12.64 -25.12
N ILE A 22 12.08 13.29 -24.09
CA ILE A 22 11.80 14.74 -24.10
C ILE A 22 13.12 15.51 -24.15
N LYS A 23 14.06 15.20 -23.25
CA LYS A 23 15.36 15.89 -23.14
C LYS A 23 16.18 15.79 -24.42
N LYS A 24 16.09 14.67 -25.14
CA LYS A 24 16.75 14.46 -26.44
C LYS A 24 16.19 15.37 -27.53
N ARG A 25 14.88 15.64 -27.53
CA ARG A 25 14.20 16.44 -28.56
C ARG A 25 14.25 17.94 -28.27
N ASP A 26 14.08 18.30 -27.00
CA ASP A 26 14.18 19.67 -26.52
C ASP A 26 14.86 19.73 -25.15
N PRO A 27 16.16 20.09 -25.11
CA PRO A 27 16.93 20.19 -23.88
C PRO A 27 16.42 21.24 -22.89
N ASN A 28 15.63 22.22 -23.34
CA ASN A 28 15.17 23.34 -22.53
C ASN A 28 13.89 23.02 -21.74
N ILE A 29 13.19 21.93 -22.07
CA ILE A 29 11.99 21.52 -21.35
C ILE A 29 12.39 20.86 -20.02
N ASP A 30 12.06 21.52 -18.92
CA ASP A 30 12.11 20.89 -17.61
C ASP A 30 10.96 19.87 -17.46
N SER A 31 11.34 18.62 -17.20
CA SER A 31 10.44 17.48 -17.07
C SER A 31 10.50 16.85 -15.68
N PHE A 32 11.30 17.41 -14.76
CA PHE A 32 11.35 16.95 -13.37
C PHE A 32 10.07 17.32 -12.63
N GLY A 33 9.54 16.41 -11.81
CA GLY A 33 8.34 16.62 -10.98
C GLY A 33 6.99 16.52 -11.69
N LYS A 34 6.95 16.38 -13.02
CA LYS A 34 5.69 16.25 -13.78
C LYS A 34 5.06 14.86 -13.65
N LYS A 35 3.73 14.79 -13.67
CA LYS A 35 2.99 13.52 -13.64
C LYS A 35 3.22 12.75 -14.95
N LYS A 36 3.13 11.42 -14.90
CA LYS A 36 3.37 10.56 -16.08
C LYS A 36 2.47 10.90 -17.28
N ILE A 37 1.23 11.35 -17.04
CA ILE A 37 0.29 11.75 -18.09
C ILE A 37 0.78 13.03 -18.79
N GLU A 38 1.13 14.07 -18.02
CA GLU A 38 1.68 15.33 -18.56
C GLU A 38 2.97 15.10 -19.37
N LEU A 39 3.84 14.20 -18.91
CA LEU A 39 5.04 13.80 -19.65
C LEU A 39 4.72 13.17 -21.01
N ARG A 40 3.67 12.34 -21.08
CA ARG A 40 3.23 11.74 -22.36
C ARG A 40 2.69 12.79 -23.32
N ASP A 41 1.93 13.76 -22.82
CA ASP A 41 1.36 14.82 -23.65
C ASP A 41 2.45 15.76 -24.21
N ILE A 42 3.47 16.07 -23.40
CA ILE A 42 4.65 16.83 -23.86
C ILE A 42 5.37 16.06 -24.98
N LEU A 43 5.66 14.78 -24.77
CA LEU A 43 6.36 13.97 -25.77
C LEU A 43 5.51 13.79 -27.05
N LYS A 44 4.19 13.68 -26.93
CA LYS A 44 3.25 13.63 -28.06
C LYS A 44 3.34 14.89 -28.92
N LYS A 45 3.29 16.07 -28.30
CA LYS A 45 3.44 17.37 -28.99
C LYS A 45 4.78 17.49 -29.71
N LEU A 46 5.88 17.05 -29.09
CA LEU A 46 7.20 17.07 -29.74
C LEU A 46 7.24 16.17 -30.99
N ILE A 47 6.66 14.97 -30.92
CA ILE A 47 6.57 14.05 -32.06
C ILE A 47 5.67 14.63 -33.17
N ASP A 48 4.57 15.29 -32.81
CA ASP A 48 3.68 15.93 -33.78
C ASP A 48 4.39 17.09 -34.49
N ASN A 49 5.15 17.91 -33.75
CA ASN A 49 5.96 18.99 -34.32
C ASN A 49 7.02 18.47 -35.31
N GLU A 50 7.67 17.34 -35.01
CA GLU A 50 8.60 16.67 -35.93
C GLU A 50 7.90 16.22 -37.22
N LYS A 51 6.69 15.67 -37.11
CA LYS A 51 5.90 15.24 -38.28
C LYS A 51 5.41 16.41 -39.12
N SER A 52 5.00 17.51 -38.50
CA SER A 52 4.59 18.72 -39.22
C SER A 52 5.77 19.51 -39.79
N GLY A 53 6.96 19.39 -39.20
CA GLY A 53 8.13 20.22 -39.51
C GLY A 53 9.01 19.71 -40.65
N ASN A 54 8.83 18.49 -41.13
CA ASN A 54 9.75 17.86 -42.09
C ASN A 54 9.55 18.26 -43.57
N GLY A 55 8.94 19.43 -43.82
CA GLY A 55 8.62 19.92 -45.17
C GLY A 55 9.26 21.25 -45.59
N SER A 56 9.94 22.00 -44.71
CA SER A 56 10.55 23.29 -45.10
C SER A 56 12.02 23.42 -44.72
N ALA A 57 12.84 22.55 -45.31
CA ALA A 57 14.23 22.91 -45.57
C ALA A 57 14.26 24.00 -46.67
N SER A 58 13.86 25.21 -46.31
CA SER A 58 14.02 26.42 -47.12
C SER A 58 15.51 26.70 -47.30
N LYS A 59 16.01 26.20 -48.43
CA LYS A 59 17.25 26.53 -49.10
C LYS A 59 17.45 28.05 -49.06
N LYS A 60 18.27 28.53 -48.12
CA LYS A 60 18.71 29.94 -48.06
C LYS A 60 19.45 30.27 -49.36
N ARG A 61 18.76 30.91 -50.31
CA ARG A 61 19.40 31.69 -51.37
C ARG A 61 20.06 32.90 -50.71
N LYS A 62 21.38 32.94 -50.82
CA LYS A 62 22.23 34.10 -50.54
C LYS A 62 21.90 35.16 -51.58
N VAL A 63 21.04 36.11 -51.24
CA VAL A 63 20.85 37.35 -52.01
C VAL A 63 21.76 38.38 -51.36
N LEU A 64 22.85 38.72 -52.05
CA LEU A 64 23.58 39.96 -51.79
C LEU A 64 22.67 41.11 -52.25
N SER A 65 22.20 41.91 -51.29
CA SER A 65 21.69 43.24 -51.57
C SER A 65 22.46 44.21 -50.68
N ASP A 66 23.44 44.83 -51.31
CA ASP A 66 24.21 45.96 -50.81
C ASP A 66 23.26 47.16 -50.74
N SER A 67 22.80 47.49 -49.53
CA SER A 67 21.95 48.63 -49.26
C SER A 67 22.58 49.37 -48.08
N SER A 68 23.46 50.31 -48.40
CA SER A 68 24.01 51.30 -47.48
C SER A 68 22.88 52.19 -46.96
N SER A 69 22.16 51.69 -45.96
CA SER A 69 21.21 52.48 -45.20
C SER A 69 21.98 53.17 -44.09
N ASP A 70 22.06 54.48 -44.20
CA ASP A 70 22.66 55.41 -43.24
C ASP A 70 21.85 55.31 -41.92
N GLU A 71 22.26 54.37 -41.05
CA GLU A 71 21.67 54.16 -39.73
C GLU A 71 21.88 55.42 -38.88
N SER A 72 20.80 56.16 -38.70
CA SER A 72 20.74 57.36 -37.85
C SER A 72 21.26 57.06 -36.44
N ASP A 73 22.16 57.90 -35.95
CA ASP A 73 22.85 57.77 -34.65
C ASP A 73 21.92 57.63 -33.43
N ASP A 74 20.64 57.99 -33.56
CA ASP A 74 19.63 57.86 -32.51
C ASP A 74 19.25 56.40 -32.19
N GLU A 75 19.29 55.49 -33.17
CA GLU A 75 18.93 54.08 -32.98
C GLU A 75 19.98 53.35 -32.13
N LYS A 76 21.27 53.64 -32.37
CA LYS A 76 22.40 53.13 -31.58
C LYS A 76 22.36 53.60 -30.12
N LYS A 77 21.74 54.74 -29.84
CA LYS A 77 21.59 55.27 -28.47
C LYS A 77 20.50 54.51 -27.71
N GLN A 78 19.37 54.22 -28.35
CA GLN A 78 18.28 53.44 -27.76
C GLN A 78 18.73 51.99 -27.48
N ASP A 79 19.46 51.36 -28.38
CA ASP A 79 19.98 50.01 -28.17
C ASP A 79 20.92 49.91 -26.97
N LYS A 80 21.80 50.91 -26.77
CA LYS A 80 22.67 50.96 -25.59
C LYS A 80 21.87 51.07 -24.29
N GLU A 81 20.78 51.84 -24.29
CA GLU A 81 19.90 51.98 -23.13
C GLU A 81 19.15 50.67 -22.82
N ILE A 82 18.61 50.00 -23.85
CA ILE A 82 17.95 48.70 -23.71
C ILE A 82 18.93 47.65 -23.15
N GLN A 83 20.16 47.60 -23.65
CA GLN A 83 21.20 46.69 -23.14
C GLN A 83 21.55 46.95 -21.66
N GLN A 84 21.60 48.22 -21.25
CA GLN A 84 21.81 48.56 -19.83
C GLN A 84 20.63 48.11 -18.95
N ILE A 85 19.39 48.30 -19.40
CA ILE A 85 18.19 47.85 -18.69
C ILE A 85 18.18 46.33 -18.55
N LEU A 86 18.45 45.60 -19.64
CA LEU A 86 18.52 44.13 -19.62
C LEU A 86 19.61 43.63 -18.66
N THR A 87 20.76 44.29 -18.63
CA THR A 87 21.86 43.94 -17.72
C THR A 87 21.46 44.18 -16.25
N LYS A 88 20.80 45.31 -15.95
CA LYS A 88 20.26 45.61 -14.61
C LYS A 88 19.22 44.57 -14.17
N LEU A 89 18.29 44.19 -15.05
CA LEU A 89 17.28 43.17 -14.77
C LEU A 89 17.91 41.79 -14.53
N ARG A 90 18.91 41.40 -15.33
CA ARG A 90 19.66 40.15 -15.15
C ARG A 90 20.34 40.10 -13.79
N ASN A 91 21.03 41.17 -13.40
CA ASN A 91 21.69 41.27 -12.10
C ASN A 91 20.69 41.22 -10.93
N LYS A 92 19.55 41.89 -11.06
CA LYS A 92 18.46 41.83 -10.05
C LYS A 92 17.91 40.41 -9.89
N ARG A 93 17.74 39.67 -11.00
CA ARG A 93 17.28 38.28 -10.98
C ARG A 93 18.31 37.33 -10.36
N ILE A 94 19.61 37.53 -10.63
CA ILE A 94 20.70 36.75 -10.02
C ILE A 94 20.72 36.99 -8.50
N LYS A 95 20.67 38.25 -8.07
CA LYS A 95 20.63 38.60 -6.64
C LYS A 95 19.44 37.98 -5.92
N HIS A 96 18.24 38.09 -6.47
CA HIS A 96 17.04 37.47 -5.90
C HIS A 96 17.16 35.94 -5.79
N LYS A 97 17.78 35.28 -6.78
CA LYS A 97 18.03 33.82 -6.73
C LYS A 97 19.05 33.46 -5.64
N GLN A 98 20.08 34.28 -5.43
CA GLN A 98 21.05 34.10 -4.35
C GLN A 98 20.39 34.25 -2.98
N ASP A 99 19.55 35.28 -2.79
CA ASP A 99 18.83 35.52 -1.54
C ASP A 99 17.87 34.37 -1.20
N LEU A 100 17.15 33.83 -2.19
CA LEU A 100 16.29 32.65 -2.00
C LEU A 100 17.10 31.40 -1.61
N ASN A 101 18.25 31.19 -2.23
CA ASN A 101 19.12 30.05 -1.89
C ASN A 101 19.66 30.19 -0.46
N LEU A 102 20.08 31.39 -0.06
CA LEU A 102 20.56 31.66 1.29
C LEU A 102 19.48 31.40 2.35
N LYS A 103 18.25 31.87 2.13
CA LYS A 103 17.10 31.58 3.02
C LYS A 103 16.81 30.08 3.12
N SER A 104 16.86 29.36 2.00
CA SER A 104 16.69 27.91 1.96
C SER A 104 17.77 27.19 2.76
N GLN A 105 19.03 27.59 2.64
CA GLN A 105 20.13 27.00 3.41
C GLN A 105 20.00 27.26 4.92
N GLN A 106 19.58 28.45 5.32
CA GLN A 106 19.32 28.76 6.74
C GLN A 106 18.21 27.88 7.32
N GLN A 107 17.13 27.68 6.57
CA GLN A 107 16.02 26.83 7.00
C GLN A 107 16.43 25.36 7.12
N ILE A 108 17.24 24.85 6.18
CA ILE A 108 17.78 23.49 6.26
C ILE A 108 18.62 23.32 7.53
N LYS A 109 19.53 24.27 7.81
CA LYS A 109 20.37 24.24 9.00
C LYS A 109 19.54 24.24 10.30
N GLU A 110 18.48 25.04 10.35
CA GLU A 110 17.56 25.07 11.50
C GLU A 110 16.88 23.71 11.73
N TYR A 111 16.49 23.00 10.67
CA TYR A 111 15.92 21.66 10.80
C TYR A 111 16.95 20.61 11.22
N GLU A 112 18.19 20.70 10.73
CA GLU A 112 19.28 19.83 11.14
C GLU A 112 19.56 19.96 12.65
N ASP A 113 19.62 21.20 13.16
CA ASP A 113 19.80 21.47 14.60
C ASP A 113 18.65 20.89 15.44
N LYS A 114 17.39 21.04 14.97
CA LYS A 114 16.21 20.45 15.63
C LYS A 114 16.26 18.92 15.68
N ILE A 115 16.74 18.27 14.61
CA ILE A 115 16.90 16.80 14.56
C ILE A 115 17.95 16.34 15.57
N VAL A 116 19.07 17.06 15.70
CA VAL A 116 20.11 16.73 16.69
C VAL A 116 19.56 16.80 18.12
N VAL A 117 18.81 17.86 18.46
CA VAL A 117 18.17 18.00 19.78
C VAL A 117 17.20 16.85 20.07
N LEU A 118 16.36 16.48 19.10
CA LEU A 118 15.42 15.37 19.26
C LEU A 118 16.13 14.02 19.47
N ASN A 119 17.20 13.76 18.72
CA ASN A 119 17.98 12.53 18.87
C ASN A 119 18.66 12.45 20.24
N ASN A 120 19.15 13.57 20.78
CA ASN A 120 19.71 13.60 22.13
C ASN A 120 18.63 13.31 23.18
N LYS A 121 17.42 13.87 23.03
CA LYS A 121 16.29 13.59 23.93
C LYS A 121 15.83 12.13 23.90
N ILE A 122 15.85 11.49 22.73
CA ILE A 122 15.56 10.05 22.60
C ILE A 122 16.60 9.24 23.39
N LYS A 123 17.89 9.54 23.25
CA LYS A 123 18.96 8.86 23.99
C LYS A 123 18.83 9.05 25.51
N GLU A 124 18.47 10.25 25.96
CA GLU A 124 18.20 10.52 27.38
C GLU A 124 17.03 9.67 27.92
N LEU A 125 15.94 9.55 27.15
CA LEU A 125 14.79 8.73 27.53
C LEU A 125 15.13 7.23 27.54
N GLU A 126 15.92 6.75 26.58
CA GLU A 126 16.41 5.37 26.55
C GLU A 126 17.28 5.07 27.78
N ASN A 127 18.20 5.97 28.12
CA ASN A 127 19.04 5.84 29.33
C ASN A 127 18.21 5.90 30.61
N PHE A 128 17.22 6.78 30.68
CA PHE A 128 16.31 6.88 31.83
C PHE A 128 15.51 5.59 32.02
N LYS A 129 14.96 5.04 30.92
CA LYS A 129 14.23 3.77 30.94
C LYS A 129 15.14 2.62 31.38
N PHE A 130 16.39 2.60 30.92
CA PHE A 130 17.37 1.59 31.33
C PHE A 130 17.70 1.68 32.83
N ASN A 131 17.91 2.88 33.35
CA ASN A 131 18.24 3.10 34.77
C ASN A 131 17.08 2.77 35.71
N GLN A 132 15.83 3.05 35.32
CA GLN A 132 14.64 2.64 36.08
C GLN A 132 14.56 1.11 36.23
N ILE A 133 14.92 0.36 35.19
CA ILE A 133 14.92 -1.11 35.22
C ILE A 133 16.01 -1.64 36.16
N LYS A 134 17.17 -0.97 36.23
CA LYS A 134 18.32 -1.44 37.02
C LYS A 134 18.13 -1.27 38.53
N ASN A 135 17.39 -0.25 38.97
CA ASN A 135 17.32 0.15 40.38
C ASN A 135 16.12 -0.42 41.16
N ASN A 136 15.25 -1.20 40.53
CA ASN A 136 14.10 -1.80 41.21
C ASN A 136 14.14 -3.34 41.12
N PRO A 137 14.81 -4.03 42.08
CA PRO A 137 14.96 -5.49 42.08
C PRO A 137 13.63 -6.25 42.27
N ALA A 138 12.57 -5.58 42.77
CA ALA A 138 11.24 -6.14 42.93
C ALA A 138 10.40 -6.08 41.64
N SER A 139 10.78 -5.24 40.67
CA SER A 139 10.18 -5.21 39.33
C SER A 139 11.13 -5.88 38.33
N ARG A 140 11.64 -7.08 38.65
CA ARG A 140 12.22 -7.95 37.63
C ARG A 140 11.12 -8.26 36.63
N PRO A 141 11.15 -7.68 35.44
CA PRO A 141 9.97 -7.74 34.62
C PRO A 141 9.89 -9.10 33.96
N ILE A 142 8.68 -9.48 33.60
CA ILE A 142 8.29 -10.61 32.75
C ILE A 142 8.87 -10.44 31.31
N TYR A 143 9.91 -9.63 31.10
CA TYR A 143 10.60 -9.42 29.82
C TYR A 143 11.53 -10.59 29.47
N ASN A 144 12.05 -11.35 30.44
CA ASN A 144 12.86 -12.56 30.14
C ASN A 144 12.02 -13.71 29.56
N THR A 145 10.71 -13.71 29.77
CA THR A 145 9.78 -14.63 29.09
C THR A 145 9.55 -14.20 27.65
N GLY A 146 9.42 -12.89 27.39
CA GLY A 146 9.18 -12.37 26.03
C GLY A 146 10.33 -12.65 25.06
N VAL A 147 11.58 -12.47 25.48
CA VAL A 147 12.75 -12.74 24.61
C VAL A 147 12.84 -14.23 24.26
N ARG A 148 12.69 -15.10 25.27
CA ARG A 148 12.71 -16.56 25.06
C ARG A 148 11.57 -17.04 24.16
N GLU A 149 10.39 -16.45 24.28
CA GLU A 149 9.26 -16.74 23.38
C GLU A 149 9.58 -16.37 21.92
N ILE A 150 10.23 -15.22 21.69
CA ILE A 150 10.61 -14.78 20.35
C ILE A 150 11.68 -15.71 19.75
N GLU A 151 12.73 -16.03 20.53
CA GLU A 151 13.76 -16.99 20.11
C GLU A 151 13.16 -18.35 19.76
N THR A 152 12.26 -18.86 20.61
CA THR A 152 11.53 -20.12 20.36
C THR A 152 10.74 -20.07 19.06
N ALA A 153 10.05 -18.96 18.78
CA ALA A 153 9.29 -18.79 17.53
C ALA A 153 10.21 -18.78 16.30
N LEU A 154 11.35 -18.09 16.38
CA LEU A 154 12.33 -18.00 15.30
C LEU A 154 13.02 -19.35 15.03
N GLU A 155 13.39 -20.09 16.08
CA GLU A 155 13.95 -21.43 15.97
C GLU A 155 12.97 -22.40 15.32
N LEU A 156 11.70 -22.37 15.75
CA LEU A 156 10.65 -23.20 15.17
C LEU A 156 10.41 -22.85 13.69
N PHE A 157 10.34 -21.56 13.37
CA PHE A 157 10.23 -21.08 11.99
C PHE A 157 11.38 -21.59 11.12
N LYS A 158 12.63 -21.43 11.57
CA LYS A 158 13.82 -21.86 10.83
C LYS A 158 13.80 -23.37 10.59
N LYS A 159 13.57 -24.16 11.65
CA LYS A 159 13.46 -25.62 11.60
C LYS A 159 12.42 -26.09 10.58
N VAL A 160 11.22 -25.49 10.59
CA VAL A 160 10.14 -25.86 9.68
C VAL A 160 10.47 -25.41 8.27
N ASN A 161 10.97 -24.21 8.06
CA ASN A 161 11.28 -23.66 6.74
C ASN A 161 12.36 -24.46 5.99
N GLU A 162 13.39 -24.93 6.70
CA GLU A 162 14.47 -25.75 6.12
C GLU A 162 13.98 -27.15 5.72
N LYS A 163 13.11 -27.77 6.52
CA LYS A 163 12.68 -29.17 6.31
C LYS A 163 11.39 -29.30 5.50
N PHE A 164 10.60 -28.24 5.40
CA PHE A 164 9.33 -28.28 4.70
C PHE A 164 9.51 -28.18 3.19
N ASN A 165 9.34 -29.31 2.50
CA ASN A 165 9.30 -29.37 1.05
C ASN A 165 7.88 -29.06 0.53
N SER A 166 7.70 -27.88 -0.07
CA SER A 166 6.41 -27.43 -0.62
C SER A 166 6.23 -27.73 -2.11
N GLU A 167 7.25 -28.25 -2.80
CA GLU A 167 7.21 -28.49 -4.25
C GLU A 167 5.95 -29.25 -4.72
N PRO A 168 5.49 -30.31 -4.03
CA PRO A 168 4.30 -31.04 -4.47
C PRO A 168 3.01 -30.20 -4.43
N ILE A 169 2.94 -29.17 -3.58
CA ILE A 169 1.78 -28.27 -3.49
C ILE A 169 1.90 -27.12 -4.49
N LEU A 170 3.13 -26.61 -4.71
CA LEU A 170 3.39 -25.52 -5.65
C LEU A 170 3.06 -25.91 -7.09
N LEU A 171 3.25 -27.17 -7.46
CA LEU A 171 2.95 -27.66 -8.81
C LEU A 171 1.47 -27.50 -9.21
N VAL A 172 0.55 -27.56 -8.24
CA VAL A 172 -0.89 -27.51 -8.48
C VAL A 172 -1.38 -26.08 -8.70
N SER A 173 -0.64 -25.08 -8.21
CA SER A 173 -0.99 -23.68 -8.37
C SER A 173 0.25 -22.90 -8.82
N ALA A 174 0.38 -22.79 -10.15
CA ALA A 174 1.48 -22.11 -10.84
C ALA A 174 1.70 -20.63 -10.43
N ALA A 175 0.83 -20.08 -9.59
CA ALA A 175 0.90 -18.71 -9.06
C ALA A 175 1.43 -18.62 -7.62
N ILE A 176 1.72 -19.73 -6.92
CA ILE A 176 2.19 -19.66 -5.54
C ILE A 176 3.65 -19.21 -5.52
N ASN A 177 3.86 -17.96 -5.11
CA ASN A 177 5.16 -17.36 -4.86
C ASN A 177 5.82 -17.97 -3.61
N ILE A 178 7.14 -18.17 -3.61
CA ILE A 178 7.97 -18.57 -2.45
C ILE A 178 7.62 -17.74 -1.20
N ASN A 179 7.28 -16.46 -1.38
CA ASN A 179 6.84 -15.58 -0.29
C ASN A 179 5.59 -16.10 0.45
N ILE A 180 4.64 -16.73 -0.25
CA ILE A 180 3.43 -17.28 0.36
C ILE A 180 3.79 -18.48 1.25
N LYS A 181 4.74 -19.33 0.83
CA LYS A 181 5.25 -20.44 1.65
C LYS A 181 5.84 -19.92 2.96
N ILE A 182 6.70 -18.91 2.87
CA ILE A 182 7.35 -18.30 4.05
C ILE A 182 6.30 -17.72 4.99
N GLU A 183 5.34 -16.96 4.46
CA GLU A 183 4.26 -16.36 5.26
C GLU A 183 3.33 -17.41 5.87
N PHE A 184 3.05 -18.49 5.14
CA PHE A 184 2.29 -19.61 5.69
C PHE A 184 3.00 -20.26 6.88
N ILE A 185 4.31 -20.50 6.80
CA ILE A 185 5.07 -21.09 7.92
C ILE A 185 5.04 -20.14 9.13
N LYS A 186 5.28 -18.83 8.93
CA LYS A 186 5.21 -17.84 10.01
C LYS A 186 3.84 -17.85 10.69
N PHE A 187 2.76 -17.84 9.92
CA PHE A 187 1.41 -17.90 10.45
C PHE A 187 1.16 -19.19 11.25
N MET A 188 1.67 -20.34 10.81
CA MET A 188 1.56 -21.60 11.54
C MET A 188 2.34 -21.59 12.86
N VAL A 189 3.54 -21.00 12.86
CA VAL A 189 4.31 -20.78 14.08
C VAL A 189 3.54 -19.88 15.05
N LEU A 190 2.90 -18.80 14.57
CA LEU A 190 2.06 -17.97 15.43
C LEU A 190 0.91 -18.74 16.07
N LYS A 191 0.25 -19.63 15.33
CA LYS A 191 -0.79 -20.48 15.89
C LYS A 191 -0.26 -21.38 17.01
N VAL A 192 0.98 -21.87 16.90
CA VAL A 192 1.63 -22.63 17.97
C VAL A 192 1.91 -21.73 19.17
N MET A 193 2.52 -20.56 18.94
CA MET A 193 2.88 -19.61 20.02
C MET A 193 1.66 -19.06 20.77
N ASP A 194 0.55 -18.80 20.08
CA ASP A 194 -0.72 -18.33 20.68
C ASP A 194 -1.60 -19.49 21.20
N LYS A 195 -1.11 -20.73 21.13
CA LYS A 195 -1.84 -21.95 21.50
C LYS A 195 -3.18 -22.14 20.75
N ASP A 196 -3.28 -21.61 19.54
CA ASP A 196 -4.43 -21.70 18.63
C ASP A 196 -4.31 -22.91 17.69
N TYR A 197 -4.16 -24.10 18.25
CA TYR A 197 -4.00 -25.34 17.47
C TYR A 197 -5.20 -26.31 17.56
N GLY A 198 -6.25 -26.04 18.35
CA GLY A 198 -7.29 -27.05 18.59
C GLY A 198 -8.68 -26.60 19.07
N SER A 199 -9.52 -27.60 19.33
CA SER A 199 -10.98 -27.54 19.59
C SER A 199 -11.41 -26.88 20.91
N SER A 200 -10.57 -26.06 21.54
CA SER A 200 -11.05 -25.26 22.67
C SER A 200 -12.18 -24.35 22.16
N ASN A 201 -13.32 -24.37 22.85
CA ASN A 201 -14.54 -23.64 22.48
C ASN A 201 -14.37 -22.11 22.59
N ILE A 202 -13.18 -21.63 22.91
CA ILE A 202 -12.85 -20.21 23.00
C ILE A 202 -12.65 -19.68 21.57
N LEU A 203 -13.76 -19.42 20.89
CA LEU A 203 -13.76 -18.85 19.54
C LEU A 203 -13.07 -17.47 19.50
N SER A 204 -12.92 -16.78 20.63
CA SER A 204 -12.33 -15.44 20.71
C SER A 204 -10.82 -15.42 20.48
N SER A 205 -10.08 -16.50 20.76
CA SER A 205 -8.62 -16.50 20.64
C SER A 205 -8.09 -16.92 19.27
N ARG A 206 -8.92 -17.51 18.39
CA ARG A 206 -8.39 -18.05 17.13
C ARG A 206 -7.90 -16.95 16.19
N LEU A 207 -6.69 -17.11 15.66
CA LEU A 207 -6.06 -16.21 14.70
C LEU A 207 -6.73 -16.31 13.33
N PHE A 208 -6.71 -15.19 12.61
CA PHE A 208 -7.26 -15.11 11.25
C PHE A 208 -6.12 -15.05 10.22
N PRO A 209 -6.01 -16.02 9.29
CA PRO A 209 -4.98 -16.01 8.26
C PRO A 209 -5.26 -14.93 7.20
N PRO A 210 -4.22 -14.37 6.58
CA PRO A 210 -4.39 -13.58 5.36
C PRO A 210 -4.93 -14.43 4.20
N PRO A 211 -5.64 -13.87 3.19
CA PRO A 211 -6.32 -14.65 2.17
C PRO A 211 -5.44 -15.59 1.37
N LEU A 212 -4.24 -15.14 0.95
CA LEU A 212 -3.33 -15.99 0.18
C LEU A 212 -2.78 -17.14 1.03
N VAL A 213 -2.46 -16.87 2.30
CA VAL A 213 -2.05 -17.88 3.28
C VAL A 213 -3.21 -18.85 3.57
N HIS A 214 -4.44 -18.34 3.64
CA HIS A 214 -5.64 -19.13 3.84
C HIS A 214 -5.89 -20.10 2.68
N SER A 215 -5.84 -19.60 1.44
CA SER A 215 -5.95 -20.43 0.24
C SER A 215 -4.85 -21.50 0.18
N PHE A 216 -3.59 -21.11 0.45
CA PHE A 216 -2.48 -22.06 0.52
C PHE A 216 -2.70 -23.13 1.61
N TRP A 217 -3.20 -22.73 2.78
CA TRP A 217 -3.51 -23.67 3.86
C TRP A 217 -4.62 -24.66 3.46
N LYS A 218 -5.65 -24.19 2.75
CA LYS A 218 -6.72 -25.05 2.25
C LYS A 218 -6.17 -26.13 1.32
N GLU A 219 -5.35 -25.75 0.34
CA GLU A 219 -4.71 -26.70 -0.58
C GLU A 219 -3.77 -27.68 0.15
N MET A 220 -3.00 -27.17 1.11
CA MET A 220 -2.16 -27.99 1.98
C MET A 220 -2.96 -29.07 2.70
N VAL A 221 -4.11 -28.74 3.26
CA VAL A 221 -4.97 -29.68 4.02
C VAL A 221 -5.55 -30.76 3.11
N LEU A 222 -5.86 -30.43 1.85
CA LEU A 222 -6.29 -31.42 0.85
C LEU A 222 -5.16 -32.41 0.53
N ASN A 223 -3.90 -31.97 0.55
CA ASN A 223 -2.74 -32.85 0.51
C ASN A 223 -2.50 -33.50 1.89
N THR A 224 -3.30 -34.52 2.22
CA THR A 224 -3.29 -35.16 3.54
C THR A 224 -1.92 -35.66 4.01
N ILE A 225 -1.08 -36.15 3.09
CA ILE A 225 0.27 -36.64 3.40
C ILE A 225 1.21 -35.46 3.68
N GLY A 226 1.23 -34.46 2.80
CA GLY A 226 2.03 -33.25 2.96
C GLY A 226 1.67 -32.51 4.25
N TYR A 227 0.38 -32.38 4.55
CA TYR A 227 -0.10 -31.74 5.78
C TYR A 227 0.28 -32.50 7.05
N LYS A 228 0.14 -33.83 7.05
CA LYS A 228 0.57 -34.67 8.19
C LYS A 228 2.07 -34.52 8.44
N ASN A 229 2.89 -34.54 7.39
CA ASN A 229 4.32 -34.34 7.51
C ASN A 229 4.66 -32.94 8.02
N PHE A 230 3.98 -31.91 7.53
CA PHE A 230 4.12 -30.54 8.02
C PHE A 230 3.77 -30.42 9.51
N CYS A 231 2.66 -31.01 9.97
CA CYS A 231 2.30 -31.03 11.39
C CYS A 231 3.34 -31.76 12.26
N LYS A 232 3.93 -32.86 11.74
CA LYS A 232 5.04 -33.56 12.42
C LYS A 232 6.28 -32.67 12.57
N LEU A 233 6.62 -31.85 11.56
CA LEU A 233 7.73 -30.90 11.63
C LEU A 233 7.51 -29.83 12.70
N LEU A 234 6.28 -29.30 12.78
CA LEU A 234 5.87 -28.35 13.81
C LEU A 234 5.84 -28.97 15.21
N GLY A 235 5.55 -30.26 15.33
CA GLY A 235 5.32 -30.93 16.61
C GLY A 235 3.90 -30.74 17.16
N PHE A 236 3.02 -30.11 16.40
CA PHE A 236 1.63 -29.82 16.80
C PHE A 236 0.66 -30.21 15.69
N LYS A 237 -0.45 -30.82 16.07
CA LYS A 237 -1.58 -31.06 15.16
C LYS A 237 -2.45 -29.82 15.12
N ILE A 238 -2.19 -28.96 14.14
CA ILE A 238 -2.99 -27.75 13.93
C ILE A 238 -4.27 -28.17 13.21
N HIS A 239 -5.43 -27.73 13.70
CA HIS A 239 -6.70 -27.98 13.00
C HIS A 239 -7.01 -26.85 12.00
N TYR A 240 -7.32 -27.22 10.76
CA TYR A 240 -7.97 -26.33 9.81
C TYR A 240 -9.46 -26.23 10.18
N SER A 241 -9.82 -25.22 10.97
CA SER A 241 -11.20 -24.95 11.34
C SER A 241 -11.46 -23.46 11.16
N ILE A 242 -11.78 -23.10 9.92
CA ILE A 242 -12.37 -21.82 9.61
C ILE A 242 -13.84 -22.14 9.45
N LYS A 243 -14.59 -22.02 10.56
CA LYS A 243 -16.04 -22.18 10.51
C LYS A 243 -16.55 -21.10 9.54
N ASP A 244 -17.14 -21.53 8.43
CA ASP A 244 -17.90 -20.65 7.56
C ASP A 244 -19.04 -20.07 8.40
N LYS A 245 -18.91 -18.80 8.77
CA LYS A 245 -19.88 -18.10 9.62
C LYS A 245 -21.10 -17.74 8.79
N LYS A 246 -21.90 -18.75 8.45
CA LYS A 246 -23.22 -18.56 7.81
C LYS A 246 -24.24 -17.92 8.76
N ASP A 247 -23.95 -17.86 10.07
CA ASP A 247 -24.94 -17.51 11.10
C ASP A 247 -24.73 -16.12 11.75
N LEU A 248 -23.74 -15.33 11.35
CA LEU A 248 -23.53 -13.98 11.91
C LEU A 248 -24.06 -12.90 10.96
N LYS A 249 -24.67 -11.86 11.52
CA LYS A 249 -25.00 -10.63 10.77
C LYS A 249 -23.72 -10.09 10.12
N VAL A 250 -23.84 -9.59 8.88
CA VAL A 250 -22.70 -9.15 8.04
C VAL A 250 -21.79 -8.16 8.78
N GLU A 251 -22.36 -7.23 9.53
CA GLU A 251 -21.61 -6.21 10.30
C GLU A 251 -20.83 -6.79 11.48
N GLU A 252 -21.47 -7.65 12.29
CA GLU A 252 -20.83 -8.33 13.42
C GLU A 252 -19.71 -9.26 12.93
N ASN A 253 -19.91 -9.88 11.76
CA ASN A 253 -18.90 -10.70 11.12
C ASN A 253 -17.67 -9.86 10.72
N HIS A 254 -17.88 -8.68 10.14
CA HIS A 254 -16.77 -7.80 9.76
C HIS A 254 -15.96 -7.32 10.97
N LYS A 255 -16.62 -6.83 12.03
CA LYS A 255 -15.93 -6.39 13.26
C LYS A 255 -15.13 -7.55 13.89
N PHE A 256 -15.72 -8.75 13.93
CA PHE A 256 -15.05 -9.93 14.45
C PHE A 256 -13.83 -10.34 13.62
N ILE A 257 -13.95 -10.39 12.30
CA ILE A 257 -12.82 -10.74 11.41
C ILE A 257 -11.71 -9.71 11.57
N ARG A 258 -12.06 -8.42 11.57
CA ARG A 258 -11.12 -7.33 11.75
C ARG A 258 -10.33 -7.46 13.06
N SER A 259 -11.00 -7.65 14.19
CA SER A 259 -10.33 -7.78 15.49
C SER A 259 -9.35 -8.96 15.53
N LYS A 260 -9.71 -10.10 14.92
CA LYS A 260 -8.80 -11.24 14.83
C LYS A 260 -7.63 -11.01 13.90
N TYR A 261 -7.86 -10.31 12.79
CA TYR A 261 -6.81 -9.95 11.86
C TYR A 261 -5.83 -8.96 12.48
N GLU A 262 -6.32 -7.98 13.25
CA GLU A 262 -5.50 -7.06 14.05
C GLU A 262 -4.64 -7.83 15.06
N ARG A 263 -5.22 -8.78 15.82
CA ARG A 263 -4.46 -9.68 16.70
C ARG A 263 -3.38 -10.46 15.96
N THR A 264 -3.70 -11.04 14.79
CA THR A 264 -2.70 -11.72 13.95
C THR A 264 -1.54 -10.79 13.61
N LEU A 265 -1.82 -9.55 13.22
CA LEU A 265 -0.81 -8.53 12.89
C LEU A 265 0.05 -8.14 14.10
N GLU A 266 -0.54 -8.02 15.29
CA GLU A 266 0.18 -7.74 16.54
C GLU A 266 1.16 -8.87 16.88
N LEU A 267 0.72 -10.12 16.78
CA LEU A 267 1.60 -11.27 17.00
C LEU A 267 2.71 -11.36 15.94
N TYR A 268 2.41 -11.02 14.69
CA TYR A 268 3.43 -10.90 13.64
C TYR A 268 4.51 -9.88 14.00
N LYS A 269 4.10 -8.69 14.47
CA LYS A 269 5.03 -7.65 14.92
C LYS A 269 5.85 -8.10 16.13
N LYS A 270 5.24 -8.84 17.07
CA LYS A 270 5.89 -9.38 18.27
C LYS A 270 6.96 -10.41 17.92
N PHE A 271 6.60 -11.42 17.12
CA PHE A 271 7.46 -12.60 16.89
C PHE A 271 8.36 -12.51 15.66
N PHE A 272 8.01 -11.66 14.68
CA PHE A 272 8.76 -11.51 13.43
C PHE A 272 9.03 -10.03 13.11
N PRO A 273 9.78 -9.30 13.96
CA PRO A 273 10.00 -7.86 13.80
C PRO A 273 10.72 -7.50 12.49
N GLU A 274 11.62 -8.33 11.99
CA GLU A 274 12.26 -8.11 10.67
C GLU A 274 11.26 -8.18 9.51
N SER A 275 10.22 -9.00 9.68
CA SER A 275 9.10 -9.13 8.73
C SER A 275 7.98 -8.12 8.99
N SER A 276 8.05 -7.35 10.08
CA SER A 276 7.05 -6.36 10.45
C SER A 276 7.05 -5.14 9.54
N VAL A 277 8.01 -5.05 8.61
CA VAL A 277 7.83 -4.37 7.32
C VAL A 277 6.84 -5.18 6.46
N ILE A 278 5.65 -5.44 7.01
CA ILE A 278 4.49 -5.80 6.22
C ILE A 278 4.30 -4.59 5.32
N GLN A 279 4.77 -4.69 4.08
CA GLN A 279 4.56 -3.67 3.07
C GLN A 279 3.07 -3.69 2.76
N PHE A 280 2.30 -2.98 3.58
CA PHE A 280 0.96 -2.60 3.24
C PHE A 280 1.12 -1.73 2.01
N ASP A 281 0.80 -2.29 0.84
CA ASP A 281 0.75 -1.56 -0.41
C ASP A 281 -0.37 -0.51 -0.31
N LYS A 282 -0.07 0.62 0.33
CA LYS A 282 -1.01 1.73 0.57
C LYS A 282 -1.63 2.25 -0.73
N LYS A 283 -0.98 1.99 -1.87
CA LYS A 283 -1.38 2.47 -3.19
C LYS A 283 -2.22 1.49 -3.99
N SER A 284 -2.46 0.27 -3.51
CA SER A 284 -3.24 -0.67 -4.29
C SER A 284 -4.21 -1.47 -3.44
N ASN A 285 -5.49 -1.39 -3.80
CA ASN A 285 -6.48 -2.44 -3.54
C ASN A 285 -6.13 -3.70 -4.35
N ASN A 286 -4.84 -4.06 -4.42
CA ASN A 286 -4.37 -5.20 -5.16
C ASN A 286 -4.78 -6.45 -4.39
N LYS A 287 -5.71 -7.20 -4.99
CA LYS A 287 -6.19 -8.49 -4.49
C LYS A 287 -5.05 -9.50 -4.35
N ASN A 288 -3.87 -9.22 -4.91
CA ASN A 288 -2.69 -10.06 -4.85
C ASN A 288 -1.75 -9.72 -3.67
N SER A 289 -2.08 -8.73 -2.83
CA SER A 289 -1.33 -8.52 -1.59
C SER A 289 -1.56 -9.70 -0.64
N ILE A 290 -0.48 -10.20 -0.03
CA ILE A 290 -0.58 -11.21 1.03
C ILE A 290 -1.37 -10.64 2.21
N TRP A 291 -1.18 -9.35 2.53
CA TRP A 291 -1.79 -8.65 3.65
C TRP A 291 -2.74 -7.54 3.15
N PRO A 292 -3.96 -7.87 2.70
CA PRO A 292 -4.86 -6.88 2.14
C PRO A 292 -5.45 -5.99 3.23
N LEU A 293 -5.44 -4.68 2.98
CA LEU A 293 -5.97 -3.66 3.89
C LEU A 293 -7.49 -3.71 4.04
N CYS A 294 -8.21 -4.39 3.14
CA CYS A 294 -9.68 -4.41 3.16
C CYS A 294 -10.26 -4.98 4.47
N TYR A 295 -9.55 -5.85 5.18
CA TYR A 295 -10.00 -6.35 6.50
C TYR A 295 -9.87 -5.34 7.64
N LEU A 296 -9.05 -4.30 7.45
CA LEU A 296 -8.80 -3.26 8.44
C LEU A 296 -9.65 -2.00 8.22
N LEU A 297 -10.22 -1.85 7.03
CA LEU A 297 -11.06 -0.69 6.74
C LEU A 297 -12.39 -0.82 7.50
N PRO A 298 -12.90 0.26 8.12
CA PRO A 298 -14.28 0.27 8.59
C PRO A 298 -15.20 -0.06 7.41
N THR A 299 -16.14 -0.99 7.58
CA THR A 299 -17.27 -1.08 6.65
C THR A 299 -17.97 0.26 6.70
N SER A 300 -17.90 1.05 5.63
CA SER A 300 -18.74 2.22 5.49
C SER A 300 -20.16 1.73 5.71
N LYS A 301 -20.83 2.19 6.77
CA LYS A 301 -22.27 2.01 6.91
C LYS A 301 -22.81 2.58 5.61
N ASN A 302 -23.27 1.71 4.72
CA ASN A 302 -24.00 2.17 3.56
C ASN A 302 -25.21 2.85 4.16
N ASP A 303 -25.16 4.17 4.24
CA ASP A 303 -26.37 4.96 4.39
C ASP A 303 -27.26 4.47 3.27
N ASN A 304 -28.29 3.73 3.65
CA ASN A 304 -29.31 3.21 2.76
C ASN A 304 -30.06 4.41 2.21
N LYS A 305 -29.39 5.22 1.37
CA LYS A 305 -30.07 6.15 0.50
C LYS A 305 -30.77 5.22 -0.49
N PRO A 306 -32.11 5.12 -0.43
CA PRO A 306 -32.85 4.18 -1.25
C PRO A 306 -32.47 4.46 -2.70
N SER A 307 -31.76 3.51 -3.30
CA SER A 307 -31.52 3.51 -4.74
C SER A 307 -32.90 3.42 -5.37
N THR A 308 -33.41 4.57 -5.81
CA THR A 308 -34.62 4.69 -6.62
C THR A 308 -34.35 3.89 -7.89
N LYS A 309 -34.76 2.62 -7.87
CA LYS A 309 -34.78 1.78 -9.06
C LYS A 309 -35.79 2.40 -10.01
N ASN A 310 -35.31 3.10 -11.02
CA ASN A 310 -36.07 3.34 -12.24
C ASN A 310 -36.33 1.96 -12.88
N THR A 311 -37.46 1.36 -12.51
CA THR A 311 -38.08 0.24 -13.22
C THR A 311 -38.48 0.71 -14.60
N ALA A 312 -37.55 0.65 -15.56
CA ALA A 312 -37.90 0.60 -16.97
C ALA A 312 -38.61 -0.75 -17.20
N ILE A 313 -39.90 -0.65 -17.48
CA ILE A 313 -40.79 -1.75 -17.84
C ILE A 313 -40.27 -2.35 -19.16
N VAL A 314 -39.64 -3.52 -19.10
CA VAL A 314 -39.30 -4.32 -20.28
C VAL A 314 -40.47 -5.29 -20.54
N PRO A 315 -41.08 -5.29 -21.74
CA PRO A 315 -42.19 -6.18 -22.05
C PRO A 315 -41.69 -7.63 -22.23
N LYS A 316 -42.34 -8.56 -21.51
CA LYS A 316 -42.13 -10.01 -21.63
C LYS A 316 -42.54 -10.47 -23.04
N LYS A 317 -41.59 -10.97 -23.83
CA LYS A 317 -41.88 -11.81 -25.01
C LYS A 317 -41.65 -13.27 -24.63
N SER A 318 -42.71 -14.05 -24.81
CA SER A 318 -42.82 -15.49 -24.56
C SER A 318 -41.87 -16.32 -25.43
N ILE A 319 -41.29 -17.35 -24.82
CA ILE A 319 -40.38 -18.33 -25.41
C ILE A 319 -41.20 -19.40 -26.13
N SER A 320 -40.94 -19.62 -27.42
CA SER A 320 -41.29 -20.83 -28.16
C SER A 320 -40.03 -21.58 -28.53
N LEU A 321 -39.98 -22.86 -28.16
CA LEU A 321 -38.94 -23.85 -28.50
C LEU A 321 -38.97 -24.21 -29.99
N LEU A 322 -37.83 -24.16 -30.68
CA LEU A 322 -37.53 -25.05 -31.81
C LEU A 322 -36.03 -24.99 -32.19
N ASN A 323 -35.46 -26.18 -32.39
CA ASN A 323 -34.16 -26.46 -33.00
C ASN A 323 -34.03 -25.84 -34.40
N THR A 324 -32.82 -25.40 -34.78
CA THR A 324 -32.07 -25.86 -35.97
C THR A 324 -30.71 -25.18 -36.07
N SER A 325 -29.77 -25.89 -36.70
CA SER A 325 -28.36 -25.62 -36.95
C SER A 325 -28.08 -24.48 -37.95
N ASP A 326 -26.79 -24.11 -37.96
CA ASP A 326 -25.98 -23.52 -39.04
C ASP A 326 -25.87 -22.00 -39.28
N SER A 327 -24.59 -21.63 -39.44
CA SER A 327 -24.01 -20.63 -40.35
C SER A 327 -24.06 -19.11 -40.06
N SER A 328 -22.84 -18.62 -39.77
CA SER A 328 -22.12 -17.47 -40.37
C SER A 328 -22.59 -16.01 -40.22
N SER A 329 -21.53 -15.17 -40.15
CA SER A 329 -21.39 -13.75 -40.55
C SER A 329 -21.81 -12.61 -39.60
N ASP A 330 -20.77 -11.83 -39.26
CA ASP A 330 -20.66 -10.36 -39.27
C ASP A 330 -21.86 -9.51 -38.82
N SER A 331 -21.62 -8.63 -37.84
CA SER A 331 -21.44 -7.19 -38.13
C SER A 331 -21.34 -6.33 -36.86
N SER A 332 -20.57 -5.26 -37.02
CA SER A 332 -20.31 -4.09 -36.17
C SER A 332 -21.52 -3.21 -35.84
N SER A 333 -21.48 -2.53 -34.68
CA SER A 333 -21.97 -1.16 -34.42
C SER A 333 -21.64 -0.81 -32.95
N ASP A 334 -20.75 0.14 -32.67
CA ASP A 334 -20.99 1.59 -32.56
C ASP A 334 -22.20 1.98 -31.70
N SER A 335 -21.93 2.63 -30.57
CA SER A 335 -22.82 3.61 -29.92
C SER A 335 -22.05 4.40 -28.87
N SER A 336 -21.67 5.61 -29.27
CA SER A 336 -21.35 6.76 -28.44
C SER A 336 -22.61 7.31 -27.77
N SER A 337 -22.53 7.69 -26.50
CA SER A 337 -23.35 8.78 -25.96
C SER A 337 -22.77 9.34 -24.66
N ASP A 338 -22.41 10.62 -24.74
CA ASP A 338 -22.21 11.55 -23.63
C ASP A 338 -23.40 11.55 -22.67
N SER A 339 -23.10 11.80 -21.39
CA SER A 339 -24.05 12.47 -20.49
C SER A 339 -23.25 13.13 -19.36
N SER A 340 -23.01 14.42 -19.56
CA SER A 340 -22.76 15.40 -18.52
C SER A 340 -24.00 15.59 -17.65
N SER A 341 -23.82 15.65 -16.34
CA SER A 341 -24.76 16.32 -15.45
C SER A 341 -24.05 16.79 -14.19
N ASP A 342 -23.81 18.10 -14.16
CA ASP A 342 -23.62 18.89 -12.96
C ASP A 342 -24.76 18.66 -11.97
N SER A 343 -24.44 18.66 -10.67
CA SER A 343 -25.40 18.95 -9.62
C SER A 343 -24.67 19.55 -8.42
N SER A 344 -24.83 20.86 -8.30
CA SER A 344 -24.61 21.70 -7.15
C SER A 344 -25.69 21.49 -6.07
N SER A 345 -25.30 21.55 -4.80
CA SER A 345 -26.04 21.96 -3.58
C SER A 345 -25.35 21.30 -2.38
N SER A 346 -24.63 22.04 -1.53
CA SER A 346 -25.08 22.99 -0.50
C SER A 346 -25.68 22.32 0.75
N ASP A 347 -25.18 22.81 1.88
CA ASP A 347 -25.77 22.86 3.22
C ASP A 347 -25.61 21.67 4.20
N SER A 348 -24.72 21.95 5.17
CA SER A 348 -25.04 22.14 6.59
C SER A 348 -25.57 20.96 7.40
N SER A 349 -24.82 20.53 8.42
CA SER A 349 -25.29 20.48 9.83
C SER A 349 -24.16 20.03 10.76
N ASP A 350 -23.82 20.93 11.69
CA ASP A 350 -23.18 20.63 12.97
C ASP A 350 -23.95 19.56 13.75
N SER A 351 -23.23 18.73 14.50
CA SER A 351 -23.70 18.14 15.75
C SER A 351 -22.51 17.64 16.57
N SER A 352 -22.11 18.49 17.51
CA SER A 352 -21.37 18.15 18.71
C SER A 352 -22.23 17.25 19.61
N SER A 353 -21.63 16.20 20.16
CA SER A 353 -22.11 15.60 21.39
C SER A 353 -20.96 14.93 22.14
N ASP A 354 -20.55 15.62 23.20
CA ASP A 354 -19.84 15.10 24.35
C ASP A 354 -20.52 13.85 24.92
N SER A 355 -19.73 12.90 25.39
CA SER A 355 -20.16 11.89 26.36
C SER A 355 -18.94 11.38 27.11
N SER A 356 -18.64 12.07 28.21
CA SER A 356 -17.90 11.55 29.34
C SER A 356 -18.70 10.42 30.00
N SER A 357 -18.05 9.30 30.27
CA SER A 357 -18.54 8.32 31.23
C SER A 357 -17.36 7.65 31.92
N ASP A 358 -17.05 8.19 33.10
CA ASP A 358 -16.34 7.50 34.17
C ASP A 358 -17.06 6.20 34.52
N SER A 359 -16.29 5.15 34.78
CA SER A 359 -16.78 3.98 35.50
C SER A 359 -15.61 3.39 36.29
N SER A 360 -15.54 3.83 37.54
CA SER A 360 -14.91 3.13 38.64
C SER A 360 -15.67 1.85 38.94
N SER A 361 -14.96 0.74 39.09
CA SER A 361 -15.47 -0.44 39.76
C SER A 361 -14.35 -1.10 40.55
N ASP A 362 -14.38 -0.82 41.86
CA ASP A 362 -13.85 -1.67 42.93
C ASP A 362 -14.36 -3.10 42.79
N SER A 363 -13.51 -4.09 43.06
CA SER A 363 -13.92 -5.44 43.43
C SER A 363 -12.82 -6.11 44.24
N SER A 364 -12.95 -5.93 45.56
CA SER A 364 -12.87 -6.95 46.62
C SER A 364 -12.03 -8.21 46.36
N SER A 365 -10.99 -8.30 47.19
CA SER A 365 -10.50 -9.51 47.87
C SER A 365 -11.57 -10.59 48.07
N ASP A 366 -11.25 -11.82 47.68
CA ASP A 366 -11.80 -12.98 48.36
C ASP A 366 -10.73 -14.05 48.54
N SER A 367 -10.68 -14.52 49.78
CA SER A 367 -9.67 -15.37 50.38
C SER A 367 -10.28 -16.76 50.47
N SER A 368 -9.75 -17.72 49.72
CA SER A 368 -10.10 -19.12 49.91
C SER A 368 -8.85 -19.89 50.29
N ASP A 369 -8.64 -19.95 51.61
CA ASP A 369 -8.00 -21.07 52.30
C ASP A 369 -8.64 -22.37 51.82
N SER A 370 -7.82 -23.25 51.25
CA SER A 370 -8.16 -24.66 51.12
C SER A 370 -7.03 -25.46 51.75
N ASP A 371 -7.19 -25.59 53.05
CA ASP A 371 -6.65 -26.60 53.93
C ASP A 371 -7.13 -27.99 53.47
N SER A 372 -6.21 -28.89 53.15
CA SER A 372 -6.54 -30.31 52.96
C SER A 372 -5.32 -31.18 53.27
N SER A 373 -5.17 -31.42 54.57
CA SER A 373 -5.02 -32.74 55.19
C SER A 373 -4.12 -33.77 54.50
N ASP A 374 -2.98 -33.97 55.15
CA ASP A 374 -2.36 -35.26 55.41
C ASP A 374 -3.38 -36.41 55.56
N SER A 375 -3.09 -37.52 54.88
CA SER A 375 -3.40 -38.85 55.40
C SER A 375 -2.43 -39.88 54.85
N ASN A 376 -1.48 -40.24 55.71
CA ASN A 376 -0.84 -41.54 55.87
C ASN A 376 -1.52 -42.72 55.14
N SER A 377 -0.71 -43.59 54.52
CA SER A 377 -0.43 -44.97 55.01
C SER A 377 -0.02 -45.90 53.84
N SER A 378 1.26 -46.32 53.86
CA SER A 378 1.84 -47.68 53.73
C SER A 378 1.02 -48.85 53.16
N PRO A 379 1.65 -49.94 52.63
CA PRO A 379 3.01 -50.45 52.90
C PRO A 379 4.05 -50.27 51.80
#